data_AF-A0A958Q5Y7-F1
#
_entry.id   AF-A0A958Q5Y7-F1
#
_cell.length_a   1.000
_cell.length_b   1.000
_cell.length_c   1.000
_cell.angle_alpha   90.00
_cell.angle_beta   90.00
_cell.angle_gamma   90.00
#
_symmetry.space_group_name_H-M   'P 1'
#
loop_
_entity.id
_entity.type
_entity.pdbx_description
1 polymer ?
#
loop_
_entity_poly.entity_id
_entity_poly.type
_entity_poly.pdbx_seq_one_letter_code
_entity_poly.pdbx_strand_id
1 'polypeptide(L)'
;MRPLHLFLLTLSLLSFLQSSFAEAPEGVQSGEIELELGEEKSINSYHAVQNRTITKISNLEKSMLNLATGSKNKIDPFDDWELNYLATVYLYCTMQTGVCPRILQTIFEIDFINSVIDQKSSCPNLTRFWKKWIEGDMERRLEYKIEVGQFAKRQAFNKNARPKFVKCRNTIDLVRKKYPEGASPFKARYEEGSSQIRAVQKTLAMLEVVRKKIPNIFYKTGVKG
;
A
#
# COMPACT_ATOMS: atom_id res chain seq x y z
N MET A 1 36.94 50.61 37.23
CA MET A 1 38.33 51.13 37.31
C MET A 1 39.13 50.19 38.21
N ARG A 2 40.29 49.70 37.69
CA ARG A 2 41.34 48.81 38.27
C ARG A 2 40.96 47.33 38.59
N PRO A 3 41.90 46.37 38.50
CA PRO A 3 42.98 46.22 37.50
C PRO A 3 43.23 44.77 36.99
N LEU A 4 44.08 44.71 35.97
CA LEU A 4 44.89 43.62 35.39
C LEU A 4 45.37 42.49 36.34
N HIS A 5 45.41 41.25 35.81
CA HIS A 5 46.52 40.27 35.81
C HIS A 5 46.15 39.15 34.82
N LEU A 6 46.58 39.16 33.54
CA LEU A 6 47.87 38.70 33.01
C LEU A 6 48.47 37.48 33.72
N PHE A 7 48.24 36.28 33.18
CA PHE A 7 49.20 35.17 33.25
C PHE A 7 49.18 34.38 31.94
N LEU A 8 50.23 34.60 31.14
CA LEU A 8 50.71 33.71 30.10
C LEU A 8 51.31 32.46 30.75
N LEU A 9 50.99 31.28 30.24
CA LEU A 9 51.87 30.12 30.34
C LEU A 9 51.65 29.22 29.13
N THR A 10 52.54 29.44 28.16
CA THR A 10 52.88 28.52 27.09
C THR A 10 53.64 27.33 27.65
N LEU A 11 53.21 26.10 27.36
CA LEU A 11 54.11 24.96 27.38
C LEU A 11 53.83 24.05 26.18
N SER A 12 54.76 24.11 25.23
CA SER A 12 54.97 23.12 24.18
C SER A 12 55.33 21.78 24.79
N LEU A 13 54.67 20.71 24.34
CA LEU A 13 55.19 19.36 24.39
C LEU A 13 54.89 18.69 23.04
N LEU A 14 55.88 18.84 22.14
CA LEU A 14 56.11 17.88 21.07
C LEU A 14 56.44 16.54 21.72
N SER A 15 55.74 15.48 21.36
CA SER A 15 56.21 14.11 21.55
C SER A 15 55.63 13.19 20.48
N PHE A 16 56.52 12.83 19.55
CA PHE A 16 56.67 11.53 18.89
C PHE A 16 55.44 10.87 18.25
N LEU A 17 55.34 11.10 16.93
CA LEU A 17 54.86 10.10 15.97
C LEU A 17 55.80 8.88 16.00
N GLN A 18 55.42 7.82 16.70
CA GLN A 18 55.93 6.47 16.43
C GLN A 18 54.93 5.77 15.50
N SER A 19 55.29 5.73 14.22
CA SER A 19 54.61 4.92 13.21
C SER A 19 55.14 3.50 13.33
N SER A 20 54.45 2.65 14.10
CA SER A 20 54.64 1.20 14.03
C SER A 20 53.72 0.65 12.95
N PHE A 21 54.28 0.38 11.77
CA PHE A 21 53.67 -0.51 10.79
C PHE A 21 53.61 -1.90 11.40
N ALA A 22 52.42 -2.31 11.84
CA ALA A 22 52.11 -3.71 12.04
C ALA A 22 51.79 -4.30 10.66
N GLU A 23 52.61 -5.24 10.20
CA GLU A 23 52.26 -6.15 9.12
C GLU A 23 50.96 -6.86 9.50
N ALA A 24 49.92 -6.65 8.70
CA ALA A 24 48.69 -7.41 8.83
C ALA A 24 49.00 -8.88 8.46
N PRO A 25 48.59 -9.86 9.29
CA PRO A 25 48.73 -11.26 8.90
C PRO A 25 47.90 -11.52 7.62
N GLU A 26 48.59 -11.90 6.55
CA GLU A 26 47.99 -12.51 5.37
C GLU A 26 47.26 -13.79 5.80
N GLY A 27 45.95 -13.83 5.59
CA GLY A 27 45.16 -15.01 5.91
C GLY A 27 43.73 -14.72 6.38
N VAL A 28 43.07 -13.69 5.85
CA VAL A 28 41.61 -13.67 5.87
C VAL A 28 41.14 -14.35 4.60
N GLN A 29 40.81 -15.64 4.73
CA GLN A 29 40.05 -16.37 3.73
C GLN A 29 38.69 -15.65 3.62
N SER A 30 38.61 -14.71 2.68
CA SER A 30 37.35 -14.09 2.27
C SER A 30 36.50 -15.21 1.69
N GLY A 31 35.68 -15.83 2.54
CA GLY A 31 34.55 -16.61 2.08
C GLY A 31 33.68 -15.66 1.27
N GLU A 32 33.78 -15.76 -0.05
CA GLU A 32 32.81 -15.18 -0.96
C GLU A 32 31.48 -15.86 -0.60
N ILE A 33 30.66 -15.17 0.21
CA ILE A 33 29.27 -15.55 0.37
C ILE A 33 28.65 -15.19 -0.97
N GLU A 34 28.64 -16.16 -1.88
CA GLU A 34 27.78 -16.13 -3.04
C GLU A 34 26.36 -16.15 -2.49
N LEU A 35 25.81 -14.96 -2.25
CA LEU A 35 24.38 -14.76 -2.10
C LEU A 35 23.82 -15.12 -3.47
N GLU A 36 23.50 -16.38 -3.68
CA GLU A 36 22.68 -16.81 -4.81
C GLU A 36 21.40 -15.98 -4.75
N LEU A 37 21.35 -14.93 -5.57
CA LEU A 37 20.18 -14.12 -5.81
C LEU A 37 19.11 -15.05 -6.39
N GLY A 38 18.29 -15.64 -5.53
CA GLY A 38 16.97 -16.17 -5.90
C GLY A 38 15.99 -15.09 -6.38
N GLU A 39 16.50 -13.93 -6.82
CA GLU A 39 15.71 -12.73 -7.13
C GLU A 39 15.05 -12.80 -8.50
N GLU A 40 15.65 -13.44 -9.50
CA GLU A 40 15.13 -13.44 -10.88
C GLU A 40 13.76 -14.14 -11.01
N LYS A 41 13.53 -15.26 -10.31
CA LYS A 41 12.23 -15.94 -10.30
C LYS A 41 11.14 -15.09 -9.63
N SER A 42 11.49 -14.31 -8.62
CA SER A 42 10.54 -13.44 -7.90
C SER A 42 10.13 -12.22 -8.74
N ILE A 43 11.06 -11.61 -9.49
CA ILE A 43 10.83 -10.39 -10.27
C ILE A 43 9.81 -10.63 -11.39
N ASN A 44 9.94 -11.75 -12.13
CA ASN A 44 8.98 -12.12 -13.17
C ASN A 44 7.59 -12.42 -12.59
N SER A 45 7.52 -12.98 -11.38
CA SER A 45 6.24 -13.23 -10.70
C SER A 45 5.52 -11.94 -10.31
N TYR A 46 6.28 -10.92 -9.87
CA TYR A 46 5.74 -9.64 -9.43
C TYR A 46 5.12 -8.84 -10.58
N HIS A 47 5.83 -8.67 -11.70
CA HIS A 47 5.32 -7.92 -12.84
C HIS A 47 4.04 -8.57 -13.41
N ALA A 48 3.97 -9.90 -13.38
CA ALA A 48 2.75 -10.61 -13.75
C ALA A 48 1.59 -10.27 -12.81
N VAL A 49 1.78 -10.29 -11.48
CA VAL A 49 0.75 -9.92 -10.50
C VAL A 49 0.32 -8.46 -10.67
N GLN A 50 1.28 -7.54 -10.86
CA GLN A 50 1.02 -6.12 -11.10
C GLN A 50 0.17 -5.92 -12.36
N ASN A 51 0.55 -6.52 -13.48
CA ASN A 51 -0.19 -6.39 -14.75
C ASN A 51 -1.58 -7.02 -14.65
N ARG A 52 -1.73 -8.20 -14.02
CA ARG A 52 -3.05 -8.81 -13.77
C ARG A 52 -3.94 -7.90 -12.93
N THR A 53 -3.40 -7.32 -11.86
CA THR A 53 -4.15 -6.40 -10.98
C THR A 53 -4.61 -5.16 -11.74
N ILE A 54 -3.72 -4.54 -12.54
CA ILE A 54 -4.04 -3.36 -13.37
C ILE A 54 -5.14 -3.70 -14.37
N THR A 55 -5.01 -4.81 -15.10
CA THR A 55 -6.02 -5.27 -16.05
C THR A 55 -7.37 -5.54 -15.36
N LYS A 56 -7.37 -6.19 -14.19
CA LYS A 56 -8.60 -6.46 -13.43
C LYS A 56 -9.29 -5.16 -12.99
N ILE A 57 -8.54 -4.17 -12.51
CA ILE A 57 -9.11 -2.86 -12.11
C ILE A 57 -9.60 -2.07 -13.34
N SER A 58 -8.93 -2.15 -14.49
CA SER A 58 -9.42 -1.56 -15.73
C SER A 58 -10.73 -2.23 -16.20
N ASN A 59 -10.84 -3.55 -16.08
CA ASN A 59 -12.06 -4.27 -16.41
C ASN A 59 -13.21 -4.01 -15.42
N LEU A 60 -12.89 -3.73 -14.15
CA LEU A 60 -13.87 -3.31 -13.15
C LEU A 60 -14.57 -2.01 -13.56
N GLU A 61 -13.83 -1.01 -14.04
CA GLU A 61 -14.43 0.25 -14.52
C GLU A 61 -15.45 -0.01 -15.64
N LYS A 62 -15.06 -0.79 -16.66
CA LYS A 62 -15.95 -1.18 -17.76
C LYS A 62 -17.18 -1.94 -17.24
N SER A 63 -16.97 -2.83 -16.27
CA SER A 63 -18.05 -3.60 -15.67
C SER A 63 -19.04 -2.71 -14.91
N MET A 64 -18.56 -1.71 -14.16
CA MET A 64 -19.42 -0.75 -13.46
C MET A 64 -20.30 0.04 -14.43
N LEU A 65 -19.76 0.49 -15.57
CA LEU A 65 -20.53 1.17 -16.60
C LEU A 65 -21.57 0.25 -17.25
N ASN A 66 -21.23 -1.00 -17.53
CA ASN A 66 -22.17 -2.00 -18.06
C ASN A 66 -23.27 -2.36 -17.05
N LEU A 67 -22.96 -2.40 -15.76
CA LEU A 67 -23.96 -2.61 -14.71
C LEU A 67 -24.94 -1.42 -14.61
N ALA A 68 -24.47 -0.19 -14.88
CA ALA A 68 -25.32 0.99 -14.93
C ALA A 68 -26.38 0.92 -16.05
N THR A 69 -26.06 0.23 -17.15
CA THR A 69 -26.96 0.02 -18.31
C THR A 69 -27.82 -1.24 -18.20
N GLY A 70 -27.69 -2.02 -17.11
CA GLY A 70 -28.55 -3.16 -16.81
C GLY A 70 -27.89 -4.54 -16.87
N SER A 71 -26.57 -4.62 -17.08
CA SER A 71 -25.85 -5.89 -16.93
C SER A 71 -26.00 -6.46 -15.51
N LYS A 72 -25.81 -7.78 -15.37
CA LYS A 72 -25.79 -8.50 -14.10
C LYS A 72 -24.56 -9.40 -13.95
N ASN A 73 -23.50 -9.09 -14.69
CA ASN A 73 -22.28 -9.90 -14.67
C ASN A 73 -21.54 -9.70 -13.34
N LYS A 74 -21.20 -10.82 -12.70
CA LYS A 74 -20.31 -10.82 -11.54
C LYS A 74 -18.90 -10.43 -11.95
N ILE A 75 -18.14 -9.97 -10.96
CA ILE A 75 -16.73 -9.65 -11.13
C ILE A 75 -15.92 -10.67 -10.38
N ASP A 76 -14.93 -11.25 -11.03
CA ASP A 76 -14.05 -12.22 -10.39
C ASP A 76 -13.35 -11.58 -9.18
N PRO A 77 -13.30 -12.28 -8.03
CA PRO A 77 -12.61 -11.78 -6.86
C PRO A 77 -11.11 -11.61 -7.15
N PHE A 78 -10.44 -10.79 -6.33
CA PHE A 78 -8.98 -10.74 -6.35
C PHE A 78 -8.40 -12.06 -5.81
N ASP A 79 -7.34 -12.55 -6.44
CA ASP A 79 -6.53 -13.63 -5.89
C ASP A 79 -5.65 -13.10 -4.72
N ASP A 80 -4.99 -14.01 -3.99
CA ASP A 80 -4.20 -13.61 -2.81
C ASP A 80 -2.97 -12.78 -3.18
N TRP A 81 -2.41 -12.97 -4.37
CA TRP A 81 -1.25 -12.22 -4.85
C TRP A 81 -1.64 -10.79 -5.24
N GLU A 82 -2.77 -10.62 -5.93
CA GLU A 82 -3.34 -9.32 -6.26
C GLU A 82 -3.67 -8.53 -4.99
N LEU A 83 -4.24 -9.18 -3.97
CA LEU A 83 -4.51 -8.54 -2.67
C LEU A 83 -3.23 -8.19 -1.91
N ASN A 84 -2.21 -9.05 -1.93
CA ASN A 84 -0.90 -8.74 -1.33
C ASN A 84 -0.25 -7.53 -2.02
N TYR A 85 -0.31 -7.49 -3.35
CA TYR A 85 0.16 -6.37 -4.15
C TYR A 85 -0.59 -5.08 -3.80
N LEU A 86 -1.92 -5.10 -3.77
CA LEU A 86 -2.74 -3.93 -3.42
C LEU A 86 -2.50 -3.46 -1.98
N ALA A 87 -2.30 -4.37 -1.01
CA ALA A 87 -1.95 -4.03 0.36
C ALA A 87 -0.59 -3.30 0.42
N THR A 88 0.38 -3.79 -0.34
CA THR A 88 1.72 -3.21 -0.43
C THR A 88 1.71 -1.83 -1.11
N VAL A 89 0.95 -1.68 -2.20
CA VAL A 89 0.72 -0.37 -2.83
C VAL A 89 0.01 0.58 -1.88
N TYR A 90 -0.98 0.11 -1.12
CA TYR A 90 -1.68 0.93 -0.14
C TYR A 90 -0.75 1.40 0.98
N LEU A 91 0.15 0.54 1.48
CA LEU A 91 1.20 0.93 2.42
C LEU A 91 2.09 2.02 1.82
N TYR A 92 2.65 1.78 0.62
CA TYR A 92 3.50 2.75 -0.07
C TYR A 92 2.82 4.11 -0.24
N CYS A 93 1.58 4.09 -0.75
CA CYS A 93 0.80 5.29 -0.95
C CYS A 93 0.55 6.04 0.37
N THR A 94 0.28 5.29 1.44
CA THR A 94 0.06 5.85 2.78
C THR A 94 1.30 6.49 3.37
N MET A 95 2.48 5.91 3.13
CA MET A 95 3.76 6.48 3.53
C MET A 95 4.08 7.78 2.78
N GLN A 96 3.77 7.85 1.48
CA GLN A 96 4.16 9.00 0.64
C GLN A 96 3.17 10.17 0.69
N THR A 97 1.86 9.89 0.80
CA THR A 97 0.82 10.91 0.59
C THR A 97 -0.24 10.94 1.69
N GLY A 98 -0.06 10.14 2.75
CA GLY A 98 -1.12 9.85 3.72
C GLY A 98 -2.14 8.85 3.16
N VAL A 99 -3.19 8.58 3.93
CA VAL A 99 -4.13 7.47 3.67
C VAL A 99 -4.70 7.51 2.25
N CYS A 100 -4.68 6.34 1.57
CA CYS A 100 -5.16 6.17 0.20
C CYS A 100 -6.47 5.37 0.13
N PRO A 101 -7.61 5.92 0.61
CA PRO A 101 -8.88 5.20 0.71
C PRO A 101 -9.44 4.74 -0.63
N ARG A 102 -8.99 5.33 -1.74
CA ARG A 102 -9.39 4.94 -3.11
C ARG A 102 -9.06 3.48 -3.44
N ILE A 103 -7.96 2.93 -2.91
CA ILE A 103 -7.60 1.52 -3.11
C ILE A 103 -8.63 0.63 -2.41
N LEU A 104 -8.93 0.94 -1.14
CA LEU A 104 -9.95 0.23 -0.36
C LEU A 104 -11.34 0.36 -0.98
N GLN A 105 -11.68 1.54 -1.53
CA GLN A 105 -12.93 1.75 -2.24
C GLN A 105 -13.00 0.91 -3.51
N THR A 106 -11.90 0.77 -4.26
CA THR A 106 -11.83 -0.09 -5.46
C THR A 106 -12.07 -1.56 -5.09
N ILE A 107 -11.42 -2.04 -4.03
CA ILE A 107 -11.63 -3.41 -3.52
C ILE A 107 -13.08 -3.59 -3.04
N PHE A 108 -13.62 -2.59 -2.34
CA PHE A 108 -15.01 -2.58 -1.89
C PHE A 108 -16.01 -2.69 -3.06
N GLU A 109 -15.77 -2.07 -4.22
CA GLU A 109 -16.72 -2.13 -5.33
C GLU A 109 -16.91 -3.55 -5.86
N ILE A 110 -15.86 -4.38 -5.92
CA ILE A 110 -16.02 -5.79 -6.31
C ILE A 110 -16.91 -6.54 -5.30
N ASP A 111 -16.63 -6.37 -4.01
CA ASP A 111 -17.43 -6.98 -2.94
C ASP A 111 -18.89 -6.50 -2.96
N PHE A 112 -19.10 -5.20 -3.21
CA PHE A 112 -20.41 -4.58 -3.32
C PHE A 112 -21.21 -5.14 -4.51
N ILE A 113 -20.61 -5.15 -5.70
CA ILE A 113 -21.24 -5.64 -6.94
C ILE A 113 -21.69 -7.09 -6.76
N ASN A 114 -20.77 -7.95 -6.35
CA ASN A 114 -21.08 -9.36 -6.16
C ASN A 114 -22.14 -9.57 -5.07
N SER A 115 -22.07 -8.82 -3.97
CA SER A 115 -23.08 -8.90 -2.91
C SER A 115 -24.48 -8.48 -3.34
N VAL A 116 -24.57 -7.46 -4.19
CA VAL A 116 -25.85 -6.99 -4.74
C VAL A 116 -26.42 -8.04 -5.70
N ILE A 117 -25.58 -8.59 -6.59
CA ILE A 117 -26.00 -9.63 -7.54
C ILE A 117 -26.42 -10.91 -6.80
N ASP A 118 -25.67 -11.32 -5.78
CA ASP A 118 -25.94 -12.52 -4.97
C ASP A 118 -27.00 -12.31 -3.90
N GLN A 119 -27.52 -11.09 -3.77
CA GLN A 119 -28.44 -10.70 -2.71
C GLN A 119 -27.95 -11.07 -1.30
N LYS A 120 -26.63 -11.18 -1.11
CA LYS A 120 -25.98 -11.60 0.13
C LYS A 120 -24.85 -10.64 0.46
N SER A 121 -24.93 -10.00 1.62
CA SER A 121 -23.92 -9.04 2.05
C SER A 121 -22.64 -9.76 2.49
N SER A 122 -21.63 -9.73 1.61
CA SER A 122 -20.36 -10.42 1.77
C SER A 122 -19.20 -9.53 1.35
N CYS A 123 -18.02 -9.70 1.96
CA CYS A 123 -16.84 -8.94 1.56
C CYS A 123 -15.57 -9.79 1.59
N PRO A 124 -15.49 -10.82 0.75
CA PRO A 124 -14.34 -11.70 0.74
C PRO A 124 -13.03 -10.94 0.42
N ASN A 125 -13.06 -9.96 -0.49
CA ASN A 125 -11.85 -9.25 -0.89
C ASN A 125 -11.33 -8.32 0.21
N LEU A 126 -12.19 -7.50 0.82
CA LEU A 126 -11.77 -6.64 1.93
C LEU A 126 -11.32 -7.44 3.16
N THR A 127 -11.99 -8.55 3.46
CA THR A 127 -11.57 -9.42 4.57
C THR A 127 -10.18 -9.98 4.34
N ARG A 128 -9.91 -10.51 3.14
CA ARG A 128 -8.59 -11.04 2.76
C ARG A 128 -7.53 -9.94 2.64
N PHE A 129 -7.89 -8.75 2.16
CA PHE A 129 -7.01 -7.58 2.16
C PHE A 129 -6.53 -7.25 3.58
N TRP A 130 -7.45 -7.14 4.55
CA TRP A 130 -7.07 -6.82 5.94
C TRP A 130 -6.27 -7.95 6.58
N LYS A 131 -6.52 -9.20 6.22
CA LYS A 131 -5.68 -10.33 6.61
C LYS A 131 -4.25 -10.15 6.10
N LYS A 132 -4.05 -9.82 4.82
CA LYS A 132 -2.71 -9.50 4.26
C LYS A 132 -2.06 -8.29 4.91
N TRP A 133 -2.85 -7.26 5.24
CA TRP A 133 -2.38 -6.09 5.98
C TRP A 133 -1.80 -6.45 7.36
N ILE A 134 -2.46 -7.35 8.08
CA ILE A 134 -2.02 -7.81 9.40
C ILE A 134 -0.82 -8.77 9.27
N GLU A 135 -0.90 -9.76 8.37
CA GLU A 135 0.18 -10.73 8.12
C GLU A 135 1.49 -10.05 7.71
N GLY A 136 1.41 -8.94 6.96
CA GLY A 136 2.57 -8.16 6.52
C GLY A 136 3.13 -7.17 7.56
N ASP A 137 2.53 -7.09 8.75
CA ASP A 137 2.86 -6.11 9.79
C ASP A 137 2.82 -4.66 9.26
N MET A 138 1.86 -4.39 8.36
CA MET A 138 1.83 -3.14 7.58
C MET A 138 1.52 -1.93 8.45
N GLU A 139 0.72 -2.10 9.50
CA GLU A 139 0.39 -1.03 10.45
C GLU A 139 1.65 -0.55 11.21
N ARG A 140 2.46 -1.48 11.70
CA ARG A 140 3.73 -1.17 12.37
C ARG A 140 4.74 -0.56 11.42
N ARG A 141 4.87 -1.09 10.19
CA ARG A 141 5.74 -0.50 9.16
C ARG A 141 5.37 0.93 8.85
N LEU A 142 4.07 1.22 8.82
CA LEU A 142 3.58 2.56 8.58
C LEU A 142 3.91 3.52 9.73
N GLU A 143 3.84 3.07 10.98
CA GLU A 143 4.14 3.90 12.16
C GLU A 143 5.56 4.47 12.16
N TYR A 144 6.55 3.71 11.69
CA TYR A 144 7.94 4.17 11.60
C TYR A 144 8.25 5.05 10.39
N LYS A 145 7.41 5.00 9.36
CA LYS A 145 7.71 5.63 8.06
C LYS A 145 6.75 6.73 7.65
N ILE A 146 5.65 6.92 8.38
CA ILE A 146 4.69 7.98 8.10
C ILE A 146 5.23 9.33 8.59
N GLU A 147 5.18 10.34 7.72
CA GLU A 147 5.56 11.70 8.10
C GLU A 147 4.64 12.24 9.20
N VAL A 148 5.20 13.02 10.13
CA VAL A 148 4.47 13.64 11.26
C VAL A 148 3.19 14.37 10.77
N GLY A 149 3.28 15.07 9.64
CA GLY A 149 2.17 15.81 9.04
C GLY A 149 0.99 14.94 8.54
N GLN A 150 1.17 13.63 8.40
CA GLN A 150 0.10 12.72 7.96
C GLN A 150 -0.57 11.95 9.11
N PHE A 151 -0.07 12.04 10.35
CA PHE A 151 -0.66 11.35 11.50
C PHE A 151 -2.10 11.75 11.76
N ALA A 152 -2.40 13.05 11.74
CA ALA A 152 -3.76 13.55 11.98
C ALA A 152 -4.75 13.01 10.93
N LYS A 153 -4.35 12.99 9.64
CA LYS A 153 -5.17 12.42 8.56
C LYS A 153 -5.38 10.92 8.74
N ARG A 154 -4.34 10.19 9.17
CA ARG A 154 -4.45 8.75 9.49
C ARG A 154 -5.38 8.47 10.66
N GLN A 155 -5.28 9.23 11.74
CA GLN A 155 -6.19 9.09 12.89
C GLN A 155 -7.64 9.40 12.48
N ALA A 156 -7.86 10.48 11.74
CA ALA A 156 -9.18 10.82 11.22
C ALA A 156 -9.75 9.72 10.32
N PHE A 157 -8.94 9.16 9.43
CA PHE A 157 -9.34 8.01 8.61
C PHE A 157 -9.68 6.79 9.46
N ASN A 158 -8.82 6.42 10.41
CA ASN A 158 -9.03 5.27 11.29
C ASN A 158 -10.32 5.38 12.11
N LYS A 159 -10.64 6.58 12.60
CA LYS A 159 -11.86 6.84 13.37
C LYS A 159 -13.11 6.85 12.50
N ASN A 160 -13.07 7.52 11.34
CA ASN A 160 -14.29 7.89 10.62
C ASN A 160 -14.53 7.07 9.35
N ALA A 161 -13.48 6.72 8.59
CA ALA A 161 -13.62 6.13 7.26
C ALA A 161 -13.25 4.63 7.21
N ARG A 162 -12.20 4.20 7.95
CA ARG A 162 -11.79 2.79 8.04
C ARG A 162 -12.92 1.84 8.44
N PRO A 163 -13.82 2.19 9.39
CA PRO A 163 -14.90 1.29 9.80
C PRO A 163 -15.81 0.87 8.64
N LYS A 164 -16.01 1.72 7.62
CA LYS A 164 -16.75 1.38 6.40
C LYS A 164 -16.16 0.18 5.68
N PHE A 165 -14.83 0.07 5.63
CA PHE A 165 -14.12 -1.00 4.92
C PHE A 165 -13.92 -2.23 5.78
N VAL A 166 -13.74 -2.07 7.09
CA VAL A 166 -13.60 -3.19 8.03
C VAL A 166 -14.96 -3.86 8.28
N LYS A 167 -16.02 -3.06 8.49
CA LYS A 167 -17.41 -3.52 8.68
C LYS A 167 -18.21 -3.36 7.38
N CYS A 168 -17.61 -3.75 6.26
CA CYS A 168 -18.16 -3.56 4.93
C CYS A 168 -19.54 -4.21 4.73
N ARG A 169 -19.86 -5.34 5.40
CA ARG A 169 -21.18 -5.98 5.30
C ARG A 169 -22.28 -5.02 5.72
N ASN A 170 -22.10 -4.33 6.85
CA ASN A 170 -23.04 -3.31 7.33
C ASN A 170 -23.18 -2.17 6.31
N THR A 171 -22.08 -1.77 5.67
CA THR A 171 -22.11 -0.73 4.62
C THR A 171 -22.92 -1.20 3.41
N ILE A 172 -22.73 -2.44 2.96
CA ILE A 172 -23.48 -3.04 1.86
C ILE A 172 -24.96 -3.13 2.21
N ASP A 173 -25.31 -3.62 3.41
CA ASP A 173 -26.68 -3.71 3.90
C ASP A 173 -27.37 -2.34 3.93
N LEU A 174 -26.69 -1.32 4.45
CA LEU A 174 -27.20 0.05 4.48
C LEU A 174 -27.48 0.61 3.09
N VAL A 175 -26.65 0.28 2.10
CA VAL A 175 -26.90 0.70 0.73
C VAL A 175 -28.06 -0.08 0.13
N ARG A 176 -28.09 -1.42 0.31
CA ARG A 176 -29.16 -2.28 -0.22
C ARG A 176 -30.55 -1.89 0.30
N LYS A 177 -30.67 -1.57 1.59
CA LYS A 177 -31.92 -1.13 2.22
C LYS A 177 -32.51 0.16 1.63
N LYS A 178 -31.73 0.96 0.89
CA LYS A 178 -32.22 2.17 0.22
C LYS A 178 -32.97 1.88 -1.08
N TYR A 179 -32.93 0.65 -1.58
CA TYR A 179 -33.53 0.27 -2.85
C TYR A 179 -34.65 -0.74 -2.60
N PRO A 180 -35.78 -0.61 -3.31
CA PRO A 180 -36.84 -1.62 -3.29
C PRO A 180 -36.30 -3.01 -3.65
N GLU A 181 -36.99 -4.05 -3.18
CA GLU A 181 -36.64 -5.43 -3.53
C GLU A 181 -36.66 -5.62 -5.06
N GLY A 182 -35.60 -6.21 -5.62
CA GLY A 182 -35.42 -6.36 -7.07
C GLY A 182 -34.88 -5.12 -7.81
N ALA A 183 -34.84 -3.94 -7.18
CA ALA A 183 -34.24 -2.75 -7.78
C ALA A 183 -32.70 -2.79 -7.65
N SER A 184 -32.00 -2.53 -8.76
CA SER A 184 -30.54 -2.48 -8.76
C SER A 184 -30.03 -1.07 -8.41
N PRO A 185 -29.07 -0.95 -7.47
CA PRO A 185 -28.43 0.33 -7.16
C PRO A 185 -27.47 0.80 -8.26
N PHE A 186 -27.12 -0.03 -9.25
CA PHE A 186 -26.00 0.22 -10.15
C PHE A 186 -26.17 1.46 -11.02
N LYS A 187 -27.37 1.70 -11.58
CA LYS A 187 -27.61 2.89 -12.42
C LYS A 187 -27.34 4.19 -11.67
N ALA A 188 -27.82 4.32 -10.44
CA ALA A 188 -27.60 5.52 -9.62
C ALA A 188 -26.17 5.58 -9.06
N ARG A 189 -25.57 4.43 -8.73
CA ARG A 189 -24.24 4.37 -8.11
C ARG A 189 -23.11 4.61 -9.11
N TYR A 190 -23.28 4.17 -10.36
CA TYR A 190 -22.25 4.17 -11.41
C TYR A 190 -22.60 5.11 -12.55
N GLU A 191 -23.33 6.19 -12.25
CA GLU A 191 -23.40 7.33 -13.15
C GLU A 191 -21.98 7.80 -13.51
N GLU A 192 -21.85 8.35 -14.72
CA GLU A 192 -20.57 8.85 -15.21
C GLU A 192 -20.03 9.92 -14.25
N GLY A 193 -18.74 9.81 -13.92
CA GLY A 193 -18.11 10.71 -12.96
C GLY A 193 -18.53 10.48 -11.50
N SER A 194 -19.31 9.44 -11.17
CA SER A 194 -19.61 9.09 -9.76
C SER A 194 -18.35 8.93 -8.91
N SER A 195 -18.48 9.11 -7.59
CA SER A 195 -17.35 8.97 -6.66
C SER A 195 -16.68 7.60 -6.73
N GLN A 196 -17.45 6.55 -7.05
CA GLN A 196 -17.03 5.17 -7.19
C GLN A 196 -16.19 4.99 -8.46
N ILE A 197 -16.68 5.45 -9.60
CA ILE A 197 -15.93 5.41 -10.87
C ILE A 197 -14.62 6.20 -10.74
N ARG A 198 -14.67 7.42 -10.18
CA ARG A 198 -13.45 8.21 -9.92
C ARG A 198 -12.46 7.52 -8.99
N ALA A 199 -12.92 6.75 -8.01
CA ALA A 199 -12.03 6.01 -7.11
C ALA A 199 -11.28 4.90 -7.85
N VAL A 200 -11.96 4.17 -8.75
CA VAL A 200 -11.36 3.14 -9.62
C VAL A 200 -10.35 3.78 -10.58
N GLN A 201 -10.74 4.85 -11.29
CA GLN A 201 -9.86 5.59 -12.21
C GLN A 201 -8.61 6.12 -11.52
N LYS A 202 -8.75 6.76 -10.34
CA LYS A 202 -7.59 7.27 -9.57
C LYS A 202 -6.72 6.14 -9.02
N THR A 203 -7.29 4.98 -8.73
CA THR A 203 -6.52 3.80 -8.33
C THR A 203 -5.72 3.27 -9.52
N LEU A 204 -6.35 3.14 -10.70
CA LEU A 204 -5.68 2.72 -11.93
C LEU A 204 -4.53 3.66 -12.30
N ALA A 205 -4.77 4.97 -12.32
CA ALA A 205 -3.73 5.98 -12.59
C ALA A 205 -2.55 5.88 -11.61
N MET A 206 -2.83 5.63 -10.34
CA MET A 206 -1.78 5.43 -9.34
C MET A 206 -1.00 4.13 -9.58
N LEU A 207 -1.66 3.02 -9.89
CA LEU A 207 -0.98 1.76 -10.21
C LEU A 207 -0.08 1.88 -11.44
N GLU A 208 -0.52 2.65 -12.44
CA GLU A 208 0.28 2.98 -13.62
C GLU A 208 1.53 3.78 -13.26
N VAL A 209 1.42 4.76 -12.37
CA VAL A 209 2.58 5.50 -11.85
C VAL A 209 3.52 4.58 -11.08
N VAL A 210 2.99 3.68 -10.24
CA VAL A 210 3.79 2.69 -9.50
C VAL A 210 4.53 1.78 -10.48
N ARG A 211 3.84 1.25 -11.50
CA ARG A 211 4.44 0.41 -12.56
C ARG A 211 5.59 1.09 -13.27
N LYS A 212 5.45 2.38 -13.59
CA LYS A 212 6.47 3.14 -14.32
C LYS A 212 7.66 3.57 -13.46
N LYS A 213 7.42 3.88 -12.19
CA LYS A 213 8.43 4.53 -11.32
C LYS A 213 9.05 3.62 -10.27
N ILE A 214 8.43 2.49 -9.94
CA ILE A 214 8.84 1.62 -8.85
C ILE A 214 9.08 0.21 -9.41
N PRO A 215 10.35 -0.17 -9.65
CA PRO A 215 10.68 -1.47 -10.23
C PRO A 215 10.10 -2.64 -9.43
N ASN A 216 10.15 -2.57 -8.09
CA ASN A 216 9.54 -3.54 -7.20
C ASN A 216 8.98 -2.86 -5.93
N ILE A 217 7.65 -2.88 -5.78
CA ILE A 217 6.98 -2.22 -4.64
C ILE A 217 7.21 -2.96 -3.32
N PHE A 218 7.40 -4.28 -3.35
CA PHE A 218 7.67 -5.10 -2.17
C PHE A 218 9.03 -4.75 -1.59
N TYR A 219 10.07 -4.69 -2.44
CA TYR A 219 11.38 -4.20 -2.05
C TYR A 219 11.32 -2.78 -1.50
N LYS A 220 10.63 -1.86 -2.20
CA LYS A 220 10.52 -0.45 -1.79
C LYS A 220 9.86 -0.26 -0.42
N THR A 221 8.95 -1.14 -0.04
CA THR A 221 8.22 -1.09 1.24
C THR A 221 8.83 -1.99 2.32
N GLY A 222 9.73 -2.91 1.93
CA GLY A 222 10.32 -3.93 2.79
C GLY A 222 9.36 -5.08 3.14
N VAL A 223 8.26 -5.23 2.40
CA VAL A 223 7.28 -6.30 2.56
C VAL A 223 7.79 -7.54 1.82
N LYS A 224 7.59 -8.73 2.39
CA LYS A 224 7.91 -9.99 1.70
C LYS A 224 6.92 -10.20 0.55
N GLY A 225 7.46 -10.32 -0.66
CA GLY A 225 6.72 -10.56 -1.91
C GLY A 225 6.04 -11.91 -1.91
#